data_AF-A0A8J9VAR0-F1
#
_entry.id   AF-A0A8J9VAR0-F1
#
_cell.length_a   1.000
_cell.length_b   1.000
_cell.length_c   1.000
_cell.angle_alpha   90.00
_cell.angle_beta   90.00
_cell.angle_gamma   90.00
#
_symmetry.space_group_name_H-M   'P 1'
#
loop_
_entity.id
_entity.type
_entity.pdbx_description
1 polymer ?
#
loop_
_entity_poly.entity_id
_entity_poly.type
_entity_poly.pdbx_seq_one_letter_code
_entity_poly.pdbx_strand_id
1 'polypeptide(L)'
;MKPFPFKEISHEKRIFNYRLSRARRVVENAFGILVQRFRVLRQSINVNVDNIDYIVLACCVLHNYLLKTSHARYLTSKSVDCEDVREMKFQPGEWRRSERLTPLEKCSTRQRNEEGNNIRNIFTEHLSGPGSVNFQEQMLRVVRLFDE
;
A
#
# COMPACT_ATOMS: atom_id res chain seq x y z
N MET A 1 -0.64 6.90 9.14
CA MET A 1 0.64 7.34 9.75
C MET A 1 1.58 7.90 8.67
N LYS A 2 2.33 8.97 8.97
CA LYS A 2 3.24 9.62 8.01
C LYS A 2 4.67 9.07 8.13
N PRO A 3 5.36 8.72 7.02
CA PRO A 3 6.77 8.34 7.07
C PRO A 3 7.66 9.47 7.60
N PHE A 4 8.86 9.14 8.07
CA PHE A 4 9.90 10.14 8.30
C PHE A 4 10.33 10.77 6.97
N PRO A 5 10.65 12.08 6.94
CA PRO A 5 11.17 12.73 5.73
C PRO A 5 12.46 12.05 5.26
N PHE A 6 12.64 11.80 3.97
CA PHE A 6 13.75 10.98 3.45
C PHE A 6 15.14 11.63 3.51
N LYS A 7 15.24 12.91 3.88
CA LYS A 7 16.52 13.61 4.03
C LYS A 7 17.15 13.26 5.39
N GLU A 8 18.39 12.76 5.36
CA GLU A 8 19.22 12.49 6.55
C GLU A 8 18.53 11.61 7.62
N ILE A 9 17.95 10.49 7.18
CA ILE A 9 17.28 9.55 8.08
C ILE A 9 18.25 8.57 8.74
N SER A 10 18.10 8.41 10.05
CA SER A 10 18.79 7.35 10.79
C SER A 10 18.37 5.98 10.31
N HIS A 11 19.21 4.97 10.56
CA HIS A 11 18.95 3.58 10.18
C HIS A 11 17.61 3.05 10.68
N GLU A 12 17.27 3.33 11.93
CA GLU A 12 15.99 2.95 12.55
C GLU A 12 14.79 3.58 11.84
N LYS A 13 14.90 4.85 11.47
CA LYS A 13 13.86 5.56 10.70
C LYS A 13 13.69 4.97 9.30
N ARG A 14 14.77 4.45 8.69
CA ARG A 14 14.70 3.70 7.42
C ARG A 14 13.93 2.41 7.59
N ILE A 15 14.24 1.63 8.62
CA ILE A 15 13.51 0.40 8.96
C ILE A 15 12.02 0.71 9.13
N PHE A 16 11.69 1.73 9.93
CA PHE A 16 10.31 2.15 10.13
C PHE A 16 9.62 2.50 8.80
N ASN A 17 10.23 3.36 7.97
CA ASN A 17 9.66 3.76 6.69
C ASN A 17 9.44 2.56 5.76
N TYR A 18 10.39 1.62 5.73
CA TYR A 18 10.27 0.38 4.95
C TYR A 18 9.12 -0.50 5.45
N ARG A 19 9.04 -0.76 6.76
CA ARG A 19 7.98 -1.57 7.37
C ARG A 19 6.60 -0.93 7.18
N LEU A 20 6.51 0.41 7.28
CA LEU A 20 5.30 1.18 7.00
C LEU A 20 4.87 1.06 5.53
N SER A 21 5.80 1.21 4.59
CA SER A 21 5.53 0.99 3.16
C SER A 21 5.07 -0.44 2.88
N ARG A 22 5.73 -1.44 3.48
CA ARG A 22 5.35 -2.85 3.33
C ARG A 22 3.95 -3.13 3.87
N ALA A 23 3.55 -2.51 4.98
CA ALA A 23 2.19 -2.60 5.51
C ALA A 23 1.16 -1.93 4.58
N ARG A 24 1.47 -0.74 4.05
CA ARG A 24 0.60 -0.02 3.09
C ARG A 24 0.37 -0.79 1.80
N ARG A 25 1.39 -1.51 1.31
CA ARG A 25 1.29 -2.30 0.07
C ARG A 25 0.14 -3.30 0.07
N VAL A 26 -0.29 -3.80 1.23
CA VAL A 26 -1.47 -4.68 1.33
C VAL A 26 -2.73 -3.97 0.83
N VAL A 27 -2.99 -2.76 1.33
CA VAL A 27 -4.19 -2.00 0.92
C VAL A 27 -4.04 -1.43 -0.49
N GLU A 28 -2.84 -1.00 -0.88
CA GLU A 28 -2.57 -0.55 -2.25
C GLU A 28 -2.81 -1.65 -3.29
N ASN A 29 -2.35 -2.87 -3.03
CA ASN A 29 -2.61 -4.02 -3.88
C ASN A 29 -4.12 -4.27 -4.03
N ALA A 30 -4.86 -4.25 -2.92
CA ALA A 30 -6.31 -4.49 -2.95
C ALA A 30 -7.04 -3.46 -3.82
N PHE A 31 -6.81 -2.16 -3.59
CA PHE A 31 -7.43 -1.10 -4.38
C PHE A 31 -6.96 -1.09 -5.84
N GLY A 32 -5.66 -1.29 -6.07
CA GLY A 32 -5.08 -1.36 -7.41
C GLY A 32 -5.71 -2.47 -8.26
N ILE A 33 -5.83 -3.67 -7.69
CA ILE A 33 -6.50 -4.80 -8.36
C ILE A 33 -7.99 -4.51 -8.56
N LEU A 34 -8.67 -3.97 -7.54
CA LEU A 34 -10.10 -3.67 -7.61
C LEU A 34 -10.40 -2.72 -8.77
N VAL A 35 -9.66 -1.61 -8.86
CA VAL A 35 -9.79 -0.62 -9.94
C VAL A 35 -9.42 -1.21 -11.30
N GLN A 36 -8.36 -2.02 -11.38
CA GLN A 36 -7.95 -2.67 -12.63
C GLN A 36 -9.01 -3.65 -13.15
N ARG A 37 -9.68 -4.38 -12.25
CA ARG A 37 -10.71 -5.37 -12.59
C ARG A 37 -12.06 -4.73 -12.89
N PHE A 38 -12.49 -3.76 -12.09
CA PHE A 38 -13.79 -3.10 -12.21
C PHE A 38 -13.60 -1.73 -12.85
N ARG A 39 -13.63 -1.70 -14.19
CA ARG A 39 -13.42 -0.47 -14.99
C ARG A 39 -14.35 0.69 -14.64
N VAL A 40 -15.52 0.41 -14.05
CA VAL A 40 -16.43 1.46 -13.53
C VAL A 40 -15.72 2.39 -12.54
N LEU A 41 -14.74 1.89 -11.79
CA LEU A 41 -13.97 2.67 -10.81
C LEU A 41 -12.80 3.47 -11.44
N ARG A 42 -12.53 3.31 -12.74
CA ARG A 42 -11.44 4.02 -13.44
C ARG A 42 -11.87 5.33 -14.07
N GLN A 43 -13.17 5.55 -14.20
CA GLN A 43 -13.74 6.71 -14.87
C GLN A 43 -14.76 7.39 -13.96
N SER A 44 -15.19 8.58 -14.33
CA SER A 44 -16.32 9.23 -13.67
C SER A 44 -17.54 8.31 -13.73
N ILE A 45 -18.11 8.02 -12.57
CA ILE A 45 -19.29 7.17 -12.46
C ILE A 45 -20.50 8.05 -12.75
N ASN A 46 -21.05 7.93 -13.97
CA ASN A 46 -22.20 8.73 -14.41
C ASN A 46 -23.52 8.11 -13.90
N VAL A 47 -23.72 8.16 -12.59
CA VAL A 47 -24.92 7.69 -11.87
C VAL A 47 -25.26 8.69 -10.77
N ASN A 48 -26.49 8.61 -10.23
CA ASN A 48 -26.83 9.38 -9.04
C ASN A 48 -25.87 9.04 -7.89
N VAL A 49 -25.41 10.05 -7.15
CA VAL A 49 -24.52 9.93 -5.99
C VAL A 49 -25.04 8.91 -4.98
N ASP A 50 -26.37 8.85 -4.79
CA ASP A 50 -27.05 7.88 -3.92
C ASP A 50 -26.76 6.41 -4.30
N ASN A 51 -26.35 6.16 -5.54
CA ASN A 51 -26.04 4.82 -6.05
C ASN A 51 -24.56 4.45 -5.99
N ILE A 52 -23.67 5.40 -5.69
CA ILE A 52 -22.21 5.16 -5.73
C ILE A 52 -21.81 4.13 -4.67
N ASP A 53 -22.36 4.23 -3.46
CA ASP A 53 -22.04 3.30 -2.37
C ASP A 53 -22.41 1.86 -2.73
N TYR A 54 -23.56 1.64 -3.37
CA TYR A 54 -23.97 0.31 -3.84
C TYR A 54 -23.02 -0.25 -4.90
N ILE A 55 -22.52 0.59 -5.82
CA ILE A 55 -21.56 0.16 -6.83
C ILE A 55 -20.23 -0.25 -6.19
N VAL A 56 -19.72 0.56 -5.25
CA VAL A 56 -18.48 0.26 -4.54
C VAL A 56 -18.62 -1.03 -3.72
N LEU A 57 -19.72 -1.17 -2.96
CA LEU A 57 -20.02 -2.38 -2.20
C LEU A 57 -20.15 -3.62 -3.09
N ALA A 58 -20.84 -3.50 -4.23
CA ALA A 58 -20.96 -4.60 -5.20
C ALA A 58 -19.58 -5.02 -5.74
N CYS A 59 -18.70 -4.07 -6.06
CA CYS A 59 -17.33 -4.37 -6.48
C CYS A 59 -16.56 -5.11 -5.39
N CYS A 60 -16.65 -4.67 -4.12
CA CYS A 60 -16.01 -5.34 -2.98
C CYS A 60 -16.54 -6.76 -2.76
N VAL A 61 -17.86 -6.96 -2.80
CA VAL A 61 -18.49 -8.28 -2.64
C VAL A 61 -18.05 -9.21 -3.78
N LEU A 62 -18.10 -8.75 -5.03
CA LEU A 62 -17.68 -9.53 -6.19
C LEU A 62 -16.18 -9.85 -6.15
N HIS A 63 -15.34 -8.90 -5.74
CA HIS A 63 -13.91 -9.13 -5.52
C HIS A 63 -13.66 -10.26 -4.53
N ASN A 64 -14.28 -10.19 -3.35
CA ASN A 64 -14.14 -11.21 -2.31
C ASN A 64 -14.70 -12.56 -2.74
N TYR A 65 -15.83 -12.57 -3.45
CA TYR A 65 -16.43 -13.79 -3.98
C TYR A 65 -15.51 -14.47 -5.01
N LEU A 66 -14.93 -13.71 -5.95
CA LEU A 66 -14.02 -14.24 -6.97
C LEU A 66 -12.68 -14.69 -6.38
N LEU A 67 -12.18 -14.00 -5.36
CA LEU A 67 -11.02 -14.47 -4.58
C LEU A 67 -11.28 -15.84 -3.95
N LYS A 68 -12.47 -16.05 -3.39
CA LYS A 68 -12.83 -17.30 -2.72
C LYS A 68 -13.11 -18.45 -3.69
N THR A 69 -13.82 -18.17 -4.79
CA THR A 69 -14.34 -19.21 -5.70
C THR A 69 -13.47 -19.47 -6.92
N SER A 70 -12.59 -18.55 -7.29
CA SER A 70 -11.82 -18.61 -8.53
C SER A 70 -10.41 -18.01 -8.37
N HIS A 71 -9.79 -18.20 -7.20
CA HIS A 71 -8.52 -17.57 -6.83
C HIS A 71 -7.47 -17.59 -7.95
N ALA A 72 -7.13 -18.77 -8.48
CA ALA A 72 -6.08 -18.92 -9.49
C ALA A 72 -6.36 -18.21 -10.83
N ARG A 73 -7.64 -17.97 -11.16
CA ARG A 73 -8.05 -17.22 -12.36
C ARG A 73 -8.17 -15.72 -12.07
N TYR A 74 -8.54 -15.37 -10.84
CA TYR A 74 -8.80 -13.99 -10.43
C TYR A 74 -7.52 -13.25 -10.02
N LEU A 75 -6.61 -13.91 -9.29
CA LEU A 75 -5.31 -13.40 -8.91
C LEU A 75 -4.21 -14.35 -9.40
N THR A 76 -3.27 -13.80 -10.17
CA THR A 76 -2.01 -14.47 -10.46
C THR A 76 -0.92 -13.95 -9.53
N SER A 77 0.19 -14.66 -9.43
CA SER A 77 1.37 -14.18 -8.68
C SER A 77 1.90 -12.84 -9.21
N LYS A 78 1.58 -12.47 -10.45
CA LYS A 78 1.93 -11.19 -11.06
C LYS A 78 0.94 -10.07 -10.74
N SER A 79 -0.24 -10.40 -10.22
CA SER A 79 -1.29 -9.42 -9.92
C SER A 79 -1.00 -8.60 -8.68
N VAL A 80 -0.09 -9.01 -7.80
CA VAL A 80 0.22 -8.34 -6.53
C VAL A 80 1.70 -7.96 -6.45
N ASP A 81 2.00 -6.90 -5.72
CA ASP A 81 3.39 -6.63 -5.33
C ASP A 81 3.94 -7.82 -4.52
N CYS A 82 5.13 -8.29 -4.88
CA CYS A 82 5.79 -9.40 -4.23
C CYS A 82 7.23 -9.03 -3.83
N GLU A 83 7.61 -9.35 -2.59
CA GLU A 83 8.99 -9.27 -2.12
C GLU A 83 9.56 -10.69 -2.05
N ASP A 84 10.60 -10.96 -2.83
CA ASP A 84 11.44 -12.13 -2.64
C ASP A 84 12.61 -11.75 -1.74
N VAL A 85 12.50 -12.15 -0.47
CA VAL A 85 13.52 -11.89 0.55
C VAL A 85 14.81 -12.65 0.27
N ARG A 86 14.74 -13.86 -0.31
CA ARG A 86 15.92 -14.70 -0.56
C ARG A 86 16.74 -14.14 -1.70
N GLU A 87 16.05 -13.77 -2.77
CA GLU A 87 16.65 -13.18 -3.97
C GLU A 87 16.90 -11.67 -3.84
N MET A 88 16.44 -11.06 -2.75
CA MET A 88 16.49 -9.62 -2.53
C MET A 88 15.88 -8.85 -3.71
N LYS A 89 14.68 -9.25 -4.13
CA LYS A 89 13.97 -8.68 -5.29
C LYS A 89 12.60 -8.18 -4.89
N PHE A 90 12.22 -7.03 -5.44
CA PHE A 90 10.86 -6.52 -5.40
C PHE A 90 10.26 -6.61 -6.80
N GLN A 91 9.13 -7.28 -6.92
CA GLN A 91 8.37 -7.40 -8.16
C GLN A 91 7.07 -6.62 -8.02
N PRO A 92 6.89 -5.50 -8.77
CA PRO A 92 5.65 -4.75 -8.73
C PRO A 92 4.52 -5.54 -9.38
N GLY A 93 3.32 -5.46 -8.80
CA GLY A 93 2.11 -6.05 -9.36
C GLY A 93 1.72 -5.38 -10.68
N GLU A 94 1.09 -6.15 -11.58
CA GLU A 94 0.65 -5.69 -12.90
C GLU A 94 -0.31 -4.48 -12.83
N TRP A 95 -1.06 -4.33 -11.74
CA TRP A 95 -1.95 -3.18 -11.54
C TRP A 95 -1.19 -1.85 -11.53
N ARG A 96 0.08 -1.83 -11.12
CA ARG A 96 0.92 -0.61 -11.13
C ARG A 96 1.30 -0.13 -12.53
N ARG A 97 1.13 -0.97 -13.57
CA ARG A 97 1.37 -0.61 -14.98
C ARG A 97 0.18 0.09 -15.64
N SER A 98 -1.00 -0.01 -15.02
CA SER A 98 -2.20 0.69 -15.51
C SER A 98 -2.11 2.18 -15.17
N GLU A 99 -3.01 3.00 -15.76
CA GLU A 99 -3.11 4.42 -15.42
C GLU A 99 -3.17 4.63 -13.90
N ARG A 100 -2.32 5.51 -13.40
CA ARG A 100 -2.28 5.85 -11.97
C ARG A 100 -3.58 6.53 -11.58
N LEU A 101 -4.12 6.12 -10.43
CA LEU A 101 -5.21 6.85 -9.78
C LEU A 101 -4.77 8.30 -9.56
N THR A 102 -5.69 9.24 -9.84
CA THR A 102 -5.48 10.64 -9.52
C THR A 102 -5.31 10.80 -8.01
N PRO A 103 -4.19 11.36 -7.53
CA PRO A 103 -4.01 11.63 -6.11
C PRO A 103 -5.12 12.53 -5.60
N LEU A 104 -5.61 12.27 -4.38
CA LEU A 104 -6.52 13.18 -3.71
C LEU A 104 -5.87 14.56 -3.56
N GLU A 105 -6.67 15.61 -3.69
CA GLU A 105 -6.22 16.97 -3.46
C GLU A 105 -5.68 17.10 -2.04
N LYS A 106 -4.46 17.64 -1.92
CA LYS A 106 -3.79 17.76 -0.62
C LYS A 106 -4.53 18.82 0.21
N CYS A 107 -5.32 18.38 1.19
CA CYS A 107 -5.90 19.30 2.15
C CYS A 107 -4.77 19.86 3.05
N SER A 108 -4.50 21.16 2.94
CA SER A 108 -3.39 21.85 3.60
C SER A 108 -3.64 22.16 5.09
N THR A 109 -4.30 21.28 5.83
CA THR A 109 -4.27 21.34 7.29
C THR A 109 -2.95 20.73 7.76
N ARG A 110 -1.90 21.55 7.83
CA ARG A 110 -0.61 21.19 8.45
C ARG A 110 -0.78 21.08 9.97
N GLN A 111 -1.55 20.11 10.43
CA GLN A 111 -1.62 19.80 11.85
C GLN A 111 -0.43 18.90 12.19
N ARG A 112 0.60 19.52 12.78
CA ARG A 112 1.65 18.78 13.49
C ARG A 112 0.96 18.07 14.66
N ASN A 113 0.66 16.80 14.48
CA ASN A 113 0.08 15.95 15.53
C ASN A 113 1.23 15.35 16.37
N GLU A 114 1.41 15.85 17.59
CA GLU A 114 2.43 15.36 18.53
C GLU A 114 2.19 13.92 18.94
N GLU A 115 0.94 13.53 19.20
CA GLU A 115 0.57 12.15 19.50
C GLU A 115 0.93 11.21 18.34
N GLY A 116 0.62 11.61 17.11
CA GLY A 116 1.00 10.87 15.91
C GLY A 116 2.51 10.71 15.73
N ASN A 117 3.29 11.71 16.15
CA ASN A 117 4.76 11.61 16.19
C ASN A 117 5.22 10.65 17.29
N ASN A 118 4.60 10.70 18.47
CA ASN A 118 4.92 9.81 19.58
C ASN A 118 4.66 8.34 19.20
N ILE A 119 3.49 8.03 18.65
CA ILE A 119 3.14 6.68 18.18
C ILE A 119 4.16 6.21 17.12
N ARG A 120 4.56 7.09 16.20
CA ARG A 120 5.59 6.75 15.21
C ARG A 120 6.93 6.41 15.86
N ASN A 121 7.36 7.17 16.88
CA ASN A 121 8.61 6.90 17.59
C ASN A 121 8.54 5.56 18.34
N ILE A 122 7.44 5.28 19.04
CA ILE A 122 7.20 3.99 19.72
C ILE A 122 7.32 2.83 18.73
N PHE A 123 6.67 2.93 17.55
CA PHE A 123 6.82 1.89 16.52
C PHE A 123 8.25 1.79 15.98
N THR A 124 8.96 2.90 15.89
CA THR A 124 10.36 2.91 15.42
C THR A 124 11.23 2.13 16.38
N GLU A 125 11.16 2.44 17.68
CA GLU A 125 11.89 1.73 18.74
C GLU A 125 11.52 0.25 18.76
N HIS A 126 10.23 -0.09 18.68
CA HIS A 126 9.78 -1.48 18.67
C HIS A 126 10.32 -2.25 17.45
N LEU A 127 10.18 -1.70 16.24
CA LEU A 127 10.58 -2.37 14.99
C LEU A 127 12.11 -2.50 14.83
N SER A 128 12.87 -1.62 15.48
CA SER A 128 14.33 -1.69 15.52
C SER A 128 14.86 -2.55 16.68
N GLY A 129 14.08 -2.74 17.74
CA GLY A 129 14.42 -3.60 18.88
C GLY A 129 13.65 -4.93 18.86
N PRO A 130 12.69 -5.15 19.77
CA PRO A 130 12.05 -6.45 19.98
C PRO A 130 11.24 -6.97 18.77
N GLY A 131 10.75 -6.08 17.91
CA GLY A 131 10.02 -6.41 16.67
C GLY A 131 10.91 -6.49 15.42
N SER A 132 12.23 -6.49 15.62
CA SER A 132 13.21 -6.62 14.53
C SER A 132 13.11 -7.99 13.85
N VAL A 133 13.29 -7.98 12.53
CA VAL A 133 13.21 -9.19 11.69
C VAL A 133 14.35 -9.20 10.68
N ASN A 134 14.93 -10.37 10.43
CA ASN A 134 16.16 -10.50 9.63
C ASN A 134 16.01 -9.95 8.20
N PHE A 135 14.83 -10.09 7.59
CA PHE A 135 14.61 -9.64 6.21
C PHE A 135 14.59 -8.12 6.07
N GLN A 136 14.33 -7.36 7.14
CA GLN A 136 14.15 -5.91 7.01
C GLN A 136 15.46 -5.25 6.58
N GLU A 137 16.59 -5.73 7.10
CA GLU A 137 17.91 -5.24 6.72
C GLU A 137 18.27 -5.55 5.27
N GLN A 138 17.90 -6.76 4.82
CA GLN A 138 18.17 -7.22 3.46
C GLN A 138 17.38 -6.38 2.44
N MET A 139 16.11 -6.11 2.74
CA MET A 139 15.21 -5.42 1.81
C MET A 139 15.37 -3.90 1.78
N LEU A 140 16.04 -3.30 2.77
CA LEU A 140 16.31 -1.85 2.82
C LEU A 140 17.13 -1.31 1.62
N ARG A 141 17.88 -2.18 0.93
CA ARG A 141 18.67 -1.83 -0.27
C ARG A 141 17.92 -2.07 -1.58
N VAL A 142 16.89 -2.90 -1.55
CA VAL A 142 16.15 -3.40 -2.70
C VAL A 142 14.95 -2.52 -2.99
N VAL A 143 14.15 -2.31 -1.95
CA VAL A 143 13.04 -1.39 -1.99
C VAL A 143 13.67 -0.03 -1.78
N ARG A 144 14.12 0.61 -2.88
CA ARG A 144 14.15 2.07 -2.91
C ARG A 144 12.80 2.47 -2.35
N LEU A 145 12.78 3.27 -1.28
CA LEU A 145 11.55 3.75 -0.67
C LEU A 145 10.89 4.59 -1.75
N PHE A 146 10.13 3.93 -2.63
CA PHE A 146 9.68 4.48 -3.88
C PHE A 146 8.83 5.68 -3.52
N ASP A 147 9.26 6.80 -4.05
CA ASP A 147 8.63 8.10 -4.05
C ASP A 147 7.09 7.97 -4.17
N GLU A 148 6.41 8.25 -3.05
CA GLU A 148 5.12 8.97 -3.08
C GLU A 148 5.38 10.44 -3.38
#